data_AF-A0A1G9F1A0-F1
#
_entry.id   AF-A0A1G9F1A0-F1
#
_cell.length_a   1.000
_cell.length_b   1.000
_cell.length_c   1.000
_cell.angle_alpha   90.00
_cell.angle_beta   90.00
_cell.angle_gamma   90.00
#
_symmetry.space_group_name_H-M   'P 1'
#
loop_
_entity.id
_entity.type
_entity.pdbx_description
1 polymer ?
#
loop_
_entity_poly.entity_id
_entity_poly.type
_entity_poly.pdbx_seq_one_letter_code
_entity_poly.pdbx_strand_id
1 'polypeptide(L)'
;MYLINDIRQIINDYHWKKRLIQSQVYEMDSTATSAYGIESSLPKAQGETSDKVSSIVIKNDKESRKLEALVKEVSFIDEHEKHINSDKNFHILQLLKQGESKQRIKILLNISNRNLYERIDQVVIILFNSQPGTKEKHEKKEKKET
;
A
#
# COMPACT_ATOMS: atom_id res chain seq x y z
N MET A 1 11.37 -7.77 5.24
CA MET A 1 10.65 -9.05 5.10
C MET A 1 9.42 -8.94 5.98
N TYR A 2 8.22 -9.10 5.42
CA TYR A 2 6.98 -8.94 6.19
C TYR A 2 6.58 -10.27 6.83
N LEU A 3 6.07 -10.22 8.06
CA LEU A 3 5.47 -11.39 8.72
C LEU A 3 4.06 -11.65 8.17
N ILE A 4 3.52 -12.85 8.42
CA ILE A 4 2.16 -13.25 8.02
C ILE A 4 1.10 -12.26 8.54
N ASN A 5 1.24 -11.83 9.80
CA ASN A 5 0.32 -10.86 10.40
C ASN A 5 0.42 -9.49 9.72
N ASP A 6 1.64 -9.05 9.37
CA ASP A 6 1.87 -7.79 8.68
C ASP A 6 1.18 -7.80 7.31
N ILE A 7 1.34 -8.88 6.54
CA ILE A 7 0.69 -9.02 5.22
C ILE A 7 -0.84 -8.98 5.35
N ARG A 8 -1.40 -9.70 6.34
CA ARG A 8 -2.85 -9.67 6.59
C ARG A 8 -3.31 -8.25 6.94
N GLN A 9 -2.54 -7.52 7.73
CA GLN A 9 -2.85 -6.14 8.07
C GLN A 9 -2.77 -5.22 6.84
N ILE A 10 -1.71 -5.35 6.03
CA ILE A 10 -1.56 -4.57 4.80
C ILE A 10 -2.75 -4.82 3.85
N ILE A 11 -3.23 -6.05 3.69
CA ILE A 11 -4.42 -6.35 2.88
C ILE A 11 -5.67 -5.64 3.42
N ASN A 12 -5.92 -5.69 4.72
CA ASN A 12 -7.08 -5.03 5.32
C ASN A 12 -6.99 -3.50 5.20
N ASP A 13 -5.78 -2.95 5.34
CA ASP A 13 -5.51 -1.52 5.28
C ASP A 13 -5.39 -0.99 3.84
N TYR A 14 -5.27 -1.88 2.86
CA TYR A 14 -4.96 -1.54 1.47
C TYR A 14 -5.90 -0.47 0.92
N HIS A 15 -7.19 -0.62 1.18
CA HIS A 15 -8.23 0.26 0.64
C HIS A 15 -8.05 1.72 1.07
N TRP A 16 -7.82 1.98 2.37
CA TRP A 16 -7.65 3.35 2.85
C TRP A 16 -6.27 3.91 2.43
N LYS A 17 -5.23 3.07 2.40
CA LYS A 17 -3.89 3.45 1.93
C LYS A 17 -3.93 3.89 0.48
N LYS A 18 -4.62 3.14 -0.39
CA LYS A 18 -4.80 3.48 -1.80
C LYS A 18 -5.55 4.81 -1.97
N ARG A 19 -6.62 5.04 -1.22
CA ARG A 19 -7.37 6.31 -1.26
C ARG A 19 -6.51 7.51 -0.84
N LEU A 20 -5.70 7.34 0.21
CA LEU A 20 -4.80 8.39 0.68
C LEU A 20 -3.70 8.71 -0.34
N ILE A 21 -3.12 7.70 -0.98
CA ILE A 21 -2.13 7.90 -2.05
C ILE A 21 -2.77 8.66 -3.22
N GLN A 22 -3.99 8.26 -3.62
CA GLN A 22 -4.72 8.93 -4.70
C GLN A 22 -5.03 10.41 -4.40
N SER A 23 -5.41 10.75 -3.16
CA SER A 23 -5.69 12.15 -2.81
C SER A 23 -4.43 13.02 -2.84
N GLN A 24 -3.29 12.47 -2.42
CA GLN A 24 -2.03 13.21 -2.39
C GLN A 24 -1.48 13.48 -3.81
N VAL A 25 -1.64 12.52 -4.72
CA VAL A 25 -1.31 12.72 -6.15
C VAL A 25 -2.16 13.84 -6.76
N TYR A 26 -3.45 13.88 -6.42
CA TYR A 26 -4.36 14.93 -6.90
C TYR A 26 -3.98 16.33 -6.38
N GLU A 27 -3.60 16.45 -5.11
CA GLU A 27 -3.14 17.72 -4.51
C GLU A 27 -1.83 18.22 -5.15
N MET A 28 -0.88 17.33 -5.45
CA MET A 28 0.37 17.71 -6.11
C MET A 28 0.16 18.27 -7.53
N ASP A 29 -0.75 17.66 -8.30
CA ASP A 29 -1.03 18.09 -9.69
C ASP A 29 -1.76 19.45 -9.73
N SER A 30 -2.67 19.69 -8.78
CA SER A 30 -3.44 20.94 -8.71
C SER A 30 -2.66 22.13 -8.09
N THR A 31 -1.64 21.86 -7.27
CA THR A 31 -0.80 22.92 -6.68
C THR A 31 0.29 23.43 -7.64
N ALA A 32 0.62 22.67 -8.69
CA ALA A 32 1.65 23.06 -9.68
C ALA A 32 1.27 24.30 -10.50
N THR A 33 -0.02 24.62 -10.65
CA THR A 33 -0.51 25.75 -11.46
C THR A 33 -0.84 27.02 -10.66
N SER A 34 -1.01 26.94 -9.34
CA SER A 34 -1.51 28.07 -8.52
C SER A 34 -0.42 29.04 -8.02
N ALA A 35 0.86 28.66 -8.12
CA ALA A 35 1.98 29.48 -7.65
C ALA A 35 2.54 30.48 -8.68
N TYR A 36 1.99 30.52 -9.90
CA TYR A 36 2.46 31.41 -10.98
C TYR A 36 1.49 32.57 -11.29
N GLY A 37 0.61 32.91 -10.35
CA GLY A 37 -0.18 34.13 -10.43
C GLY A 37 0.70 35.36 -10.17
N ILE A 38 0.59 36.37 -11.04
CA ILE A 38 1.32 37.65 -11.02
C ILE A 38 1.19 38.40 -9.67
N GLU A 39 0.27 37.98 -8.80
CA GLU A 39 0.05 38.54 -7.46
C GLU A 39 1.07 38.09 -6.39
N SER A 40 1.90 37.07 -6.63
CA SER A 40 2.95 36.63 -5.70
C SER A 40 4.20 37.54 -5.66
N SER A 41 4.25 38.60 -6.47
CA SER A 41 5.42 39.48 -6.60
C SER A 41 5.49 40.65 -5.61
N LEU A 42 4.58 40.73 -4.62
CA LEU A 42 4.60 41.79 -3.62
C LEU A 42 5.03 41.26 -2.24
N PRO A 43 6.35 41.30 -1.91
CA PRO A 43 6.81 40.95 -0.57
C PRO A 43 6.38 42.04 0.41
N LYS A 44 5.48 41.71 1.34
CA LYS A 44 5.28 42.53 2.54
C LYS A 44 6.38 42.19 3.55
N ALA A 45 7.15 43.20 3.94
CA ALA A 45 8.25 43.07 4.89
C ALA A 45 7.75 42.86 6.33
N GLN A 46 8.32 41.87 7.04
CA GLN A 46 8.86 41.91 8.41
C GLN A 46 8.61 40.62 9.23
N GLY A 47 9.72 40.07 9.76
CA GLY A 47 9.74 39.26 11.00
C GLY A 47 9.95 37.75 10.82
N GLU A 48 11.16 37.26 11.11
CA GLU A 48 11.53 35.85 11.35
C GLU A 48 10.86 34.79 10.44
N THR A 49 11.09 34.87 9.14
CA THR A 49 10.57 33.91 8.16
C THR A 49 11.38 32.63 8.02
N SER A 50 12.63 32.58 8.54
CA SER A 50 13.51 31.41 8.39
C SER A 50 12.99 30.16 9.13
N ASP A 51 12.46 30.32 10.34
CA ASP A 51 12.00 29.20 11.18
C ASP A 51 10.66 28.60 10.72
N LYS A 52 9.80 29.43 10.11
CA LYS A 52 8.56 28.95 9.50
C LYS A 52 8.82 28.14 8.23
N VAL A 53 9.74 28.58 7.37
CA VAL A 53 10.07 27.83 6.14
C VAL A 53 10.76 26.51 6.48
N SER A 54 11.71 26.50 7.43
CA SER A 54 12.41 25.27 7.85
C SER A 54 11.44 24.23 8.43
N SER A 55 10.50 24.67 9.28
CA SER A 55 9.51 23.78 9.89
C SER A 55 8.49 23.21 8.89
N ILE A 56 8.12 23.95 7.85
CA ILE A 56 7.29 23.46 6.74
C ILE A 56 8.04 22.41 5.93
N VAL A 57 9.30 22.67 5.55
CA VAL A 57 10.13 21.71 4.79
C VAL A 57 10.31 20.39 5.57
N ILE A 58 10.57 20.46 6.88
CA ILE A 58 10.71 19.26 7.73
C ILE A 58 9.40 18.47 7.82
N LYS A 59 8.24 19.15 7.89
CA LYS A 59 6.94 18.47 7.91
C LYS A 59 6.67 17.76 6.58
N ASN A 60 6.91 18.45 5.46
CA ASN A 60 6.75 17.88 4.13
C ASN A 60 7.64 16.65 3.92
N ASP A 61 8.91 16.69 4.38
CA ASP A 61 9.82 15.54 4.31
C ASP A 61 9.32 14.35 5.15
N LYS A 62 8.83 14.59 6.36
CA LYS A 62 8.24 13.53 7.22
C LYS A 62 6.99 12.90 6.61
N GLU A 63 6.11 13.72 6.03
CA GLU A 63 4.88 13.24 5.37
C GLU A 63 5.22 12.45 4.11
N SER A 64 6.15 12.94 3.30
CA SER A 64 6.63 12.24 2.09
C SER A 64 7.22 10.87 2.43
N ARG A 65 8.06 10.77 3.47
CA ARG A 65 8.61 9.48 3.93
C ARG A 65 7.55 8.50 4.39
N LYS A 66 6.51 8.98 5.08
CA LYS A 66 5.39 8.13 5.50
C LYS A 66 4.60 7.64 4.29
N LEU A 67 4.34 8.53 3.32
CA LEU A 67 3.65 8.19 2.09
C LEU A 67 4.44 7.14 1.28
N GLU A 68 5.76 7.31 1.15
CA GLU A 68 6.63 6.33 0.50
C GLU A 68 6.55 4.96 1.16
N ALA A 69 6.49 4.90 2.50
CA ALA A 69 6.32 3.63 3.22
C ALA A 69 4.98 2.96 2.86
N LEU A 70 3.89 3.73 2.81
CA LEU A 70 2.57 3.22 2.40
C LEU A 70 2.57 2.73 0.95
N VAL A 71 3.20 3.48 0.04
CA VAL A 71 3.34 3.08 -1.38
C VAL A 71 4.09 1.77 -1.51
N LYS A 72 5.19 1.59 -0.77
CA LYS A 72 5.97 0.33 -0.77
C LYS A 72 5.12 -0.86 -0.32
N GLU A 73 4.32 -0.69 0.73
CA GLU A 73 3.43 -1.75 1.21
C GLU A 73 2.33 -2.11 0.21
N VAL A 74 1.75 -1.11 -0.45
CA VAL A 74 0.73 -1.31 -1.50
C VAL A 74 1.35 -1.99 -2.73
N SER A 75 2.51 -1.51 -3.21
CA SER A 75 3.24 -2.06 -4.35
C SER A 75 3.62 -3.53 -4.11
N PHE A 76 4.02 -3.87 -2.87
CA PHE A 76 4.34 -5.23 -2.49
C PHE A 76 3.18 -6.20 -2.79
N ILE A 77 1.94 -5.84 -2.43
CA ILE A 77 0.78 -6.70 -2.71
C ILE A 77 0.54 -6.80 -4.23
N ASP A 78 0.57 -5.68 -4.94
CA ASP A 78 0.29 -5.61 -6.38
C ASP A 78 1.31 -6.41 -7.22
N GLU A 79 2.59 -6.40 -6.84
CA GLU A 79 3.65 -7.15 -7.52
C GLU A 79 3.51 -8.66 -7.33
N HIS A 80 3.09 -9.08 -6.14
CA HIS A 80 3.02 -10.49 -5.77
C HIS A 80 1.67 -11.15 -6.08
N GLU A 81 0.65 -10.37 -6.43
CA GLU A 81 -0.68 -10.86 -6.85
C GLU A 81 -0.66 -11.90 -7.97
N LYS A 82 0.30 -11.78 -8.88
CA LYS A 82 0.47 -12.70 -10.02
C LYS A 82 0.74 -14.15 -9.59
N HIS A 83 1.14 -14.39 -8.35
CA HIS A 83 1.42 -15.74 -7.83
C HIS A 83 0.15 -16.45 -7.34
N ILE A 84 -1.01 -15.77 -7.33
CA ILE A 84 -2.28 -16.34 -6.90
C ILE A 84 -2.94 -17.04 -8.09
N ASN A 85 -2.72 -18.36 -8.19
CA ASN A 85 -3.23 -19.16 -9.31
C ASN A 85 -4.75 -19.49 -9.22
N SER A 86 -5.39 -19.26 -8.07
CA SER A 86 -6.81 -19.58 -7.91
C SER A 86 -7.68 -18.35 -8.19
N ASP A 87 -8.52 -18.42 -9.22
CA ASP A 87 -9.44 -17.33 -9.63
C ASP A 87 -10.30 -16.82 -8.45
N LYS A 88 -10.83 -17.74 -7.64
CA LYS A 88 -11.63 -17.37 -6.46
C LYS A 88 -10.81 -16.58 -5.43
N ASN A 89 -9.58 -17.01 -5.16
CA ASN A 89 -8.72 -16.33 -4.19
C ASN A 89 -8.27 -14.97 -4.71
N PHE A 90 -7.97 -14.88 -6.02
CA PHE A 90 -7.65 -13.63 -6.69
C PHE A 90 -8.82 -12.63 -6.60
N HIS A 91 -10.05 -13.05 -6.90
CA HIS A 91 -11.22 -12.18 -6.78
C HIS A 91 -11.53 -11.78 -5.34
N ILE A 92 -11.31 -12.67 -4.35
CA ILE A 92 -11.43 -12.30 -2.93
C ILE A 92 -10.46 -11.17 -2.58
N LEU A 93 -9.19 -11.29 -2.98
CA LEU A 93 -8.19 -10.26 -2.74
C LEU A 93 -8.59 -8.94 -3.41
N GLN A 94 -9.06 -8.99 -4.66
CA GLN A 94 -9.48 -7.79 -5.39
C GLN A 94 -10.66 -7.07 -4.71
N LEU A 95 -11.65 -7.82 -4.20
CA LEU A 95 -12.76 -7.23 -3.45
C LEU A 95 -12.30 -6.62 -2.11
N LEU A 96 -11.35 -7.26 -1.42
CA LEU A 96 -10.76 -6.70 -0.21
C LEU A 96 -10.00 -5.40 -0.49
N LYS A 97 -9.26 -5.32 -1.60
CA LYS A 97 -8.58 -4.09 -2.05
C LYS A 97 -9.55 -2.96 -2.39
N GLN A 98 -10.73 -3.31 -2.91
CA GLN A 98 -11.82 -2.36 -3.16
C GLN A 98 -12.49 -1.89 -1.86
N GLY A 99 -12.17 -2.48 -0.71
CA GLY A 99 -12.76 -2.13 0.58
C GLY A 99 -14.13 -2.75 0.81
N GLU A 100 -14.49 -3.79 0.05
CA GLU A 100 -15.76 -4.48 0.23
C GLU A 100 -15.82 -5.20 1.57
N SER A 101 -16.99 -5.16 2.21
CA SER A 101 -17.18 -5.86 3.49
C SER A 101 -17.10 -7.37 3.29
N LYS A 102 -16.53 -8.07 4.28
CA LYS A 102 -16.46 -9.55 4.28
C LYS A 102 -17.84 -10.18 4.12
N GLN A 103 -18.88 -9.56 4.68
CA GLN A 103 -20.26 -9.97 4.51
C GLN A 103 -20.71 -9.87 3.04
N ARG A 104 -20.42 -8.75 2.37
CA ARG A 104 -20.74 -8.55 0.95
C ARG A 104 -20.01 -9.56 0.06
N ILE A 105 -18.72 -9.80 0.34
CA ILE A 105 -17.90 -10.78 -0.36
C ILE A 105 -18.50 -12.20 -0.25
N LYS A 106 -18.94 -12.59 0.96
CA LYS A 106 -19.60 -13.89 1.16
C LYS A 106 -20.85 -14.06 0.32
N ILE A 107 -21.68 -13.02 0.27
CA ILE A 107 -22.93 -13.04 -0.50
C ILE A 107 -22.61 -13.12 -2.00
N LEU A 108 -21.67 -12.30 -2.48
CA LEU A 108 -21.30 -12.23 -3.89
C LEU A 108 -20.70 -13.55 -4.40
N LEU A 109 -19.83 -14.17 -3.61
CA LEU A 109 -19.17 -15.43 -3.98
C LEU A 109 -19.94 -16.68 -3.55
N ASN A 110 -21.06 -16.52 -2.84
CA ASN A 110 -21.87 -17.59 -2.26
C ASN A 110 -21.03 -18.60 -1.45
N ILE A 111 -20.25 -18.09 -0.48
CA ILE A 111 -19.36 -18.91 0.36
C ILE A 111 -19.64 -18.75 1.86
N SER A 112 -19.33 -19.80 2.62
CA SER A 112 -19.44 -19.78 4.07
C SER A 112 -18.38 -18.88 4.72
N ASN A 113 -18.63 -18.46 5.96
CA ASN A 113 -17.71 -17.59 6.70
C ASN A 113 -16.33 -18.21 6.85
N ARG A 114 -16.30 -19.49 7.26
CA ARG A 114 -15.08 -20.26 7.45
C ARG A 114 -14.27 -20.36 6.14
N ASN A 115 -14.93 -20.67 5.03
CA ASN A 115 -14.26 -20.79 3.74
C ASN A 115 -13.62 -19.47 3.29
N LEU A 116 -14.28 -18.33 3.54
CA LEU A 116 -13.70 -17.01 3.26
C LEU A 116 -12.40 -16.78 4.05
N TYR A 117 -12.41 -17.01 5.36
CA TYR A 117 -11.20 -16.82 6.18
C TYR A 117 -10.09 -17.77 5.78
N GLU A 118 -10.38 -19.04 5.53
CA GLU A 118 -9.38 -20.01 5.04
C GLU A 118 -8.75 -19.57 3.71
N ARG A 119 -9.54 -18.99 2.80
CA ARG A 119 -9.03 -18.45 1.52
C ARG A 119 -8.18 -17.21 1.70
N ILE A 120 -8.56 -16.31 2.61
CA ILE A 120 -7.73 -15.14 2.96
C ILE A 120 -6.39 -15.63 3.51
N ASP A 121 -6.40 -16.66 4.35
CA ASP A 121 -5.18 -17.21 4.95
C ASP A 121 -4.28 -17.85 3.90
N GLN A 122 -4.86 -18.57 2.94
CA GLN A 122 -4.13 -19.08 1.78
C GLN A 122 -3.49 -17.95 0.96
N VAL A 123 -4.22 -16.86 0.69
CA VAL A 123 -3.67 -15.69 -0.02
C VAL A 123 -2.48 -15.10 0.73
N VAL A 124 -2.61 -14.91 2.06
CA VAL A 124 -1.52 -14.39 2.90
C VAL A 124 -0.29 -15.30 2.85
N ILE A 125 -0.48 -16.62 2.92
CA ILE A 125 0.62 -17.60 2.83
C ILE A 125 1.31 -17.55 1.47
N ILE A 126 0.55 -17.44 0.37
CA ILE A 126 1.11 -17.32 -0.99
C ILE A 126 1.98 -16.05 -1.10
N LEU A 127 1.47 -14.90 -0.63
CA LEU A 127 2.20 -13.63 -0.65
C LEU A 127 3.43 -13.65 0.27
N PHE A 128 3.38 -14.38 1.37
CA PHE A 128 4.54 -14.58 2.24
C PHE A 128 5.63 -15.41 1.53
N ASN A 129 5.23 -16.48 0.85
CA ASN A 129 6.15 -17.37 0.14
C ASN A 129 6.75 -16.73 -1.12
N SER A 130 6.09 -15.73 -1.72
CA SER A 130 6.60 -15.04 -2.90
C SER A 130 7.71 -14.02 -2.60
N GLN A 131 7.99 -13.72 -1.31
CA GLN A 131 9.05 -12.80 -0.93
C GLN A 131 10.44 -13.30 -1.38
N PRO A 132 11.34 -12.43 -1.84
CA PRO A 132 12.66 -12.85 -2.33
C PRO A 132 13.51 -13.56 -1.26
N GLY A 133 13.34 -13.23 0.02
CA GLY A 133 14.07 -13.85 1.14
C GLY A 133 13.66 -15.29 1.49
N THR A 134 12.48 -15.76 1.04
CA THR A 134 12.05 -17.16 1.23
C THR A 134 12.57 -18.09 0.14
N LYS A 135 12.78 -17.56 -1.08
CA LYS A 135 13.30 -18.35 -2.23
C LYS A 135 14.76 -18.80 -2.04
N GLU A 136 15.60 -17.97 -1.44
CA GLU A 136 17.02 -18.32 -1.18
C GLU A 136 17.22 -19.54 -0.27
N LYS A 137 16.25 -19.88 0.59
CA LYS A 137 16.34 -21.05 1.49
C LYS A 137 16.00 -22.37 0.78
N HIS A 138 15.25 -22.32 -0.32
CA HIS A 138 14.92 -23.50 -1.11
C HIS A 138 16.05 -23.83 -2.11
N GLU A 139 16.61 -22.84 -2.79
CA GLU A 139 17.76 -23.03 -3.70
C GLU A 139 19.03 -23.52 -2.99
N LYS A 140 19.26 -23.13 -1.73
CA LYS A 140 20.42 -23.59 -0.94
C LYS A 140 20.25 -25.02 -0.40
N LYS A 141 19.03 -25.58 -0.39
CA LYS A 141 18.79 -26.98 0.00
C LYS A 141 19.02 -27.93 -1.17
N GLU A 142 18.52 -27.59 -2.37
CA GLU A 142 18.73 -28.42 -3.57
C GLU A 142 20.21 -28.53 -3.94
N LYS A 143 21.01 -27.45 -3.79
CA LYS A 143 22.46 -27.47 -4.06
C LYS A 143 23.32 -28.19 -3.01
N LYS A 144 22.74 -28.68 -1.91
CA LYS A 144 23.45 -29.48 -0.89
C LYS A 144 23.11 -30.98 -0.95
N GLU A 145 22.09 -31.34 -1.72
CA GLU A 145 21.65 -32.73 -1.92
C GLU A 145 22.09 -33.29 -3.30
N THR A 146 22.89 -32.53 -4.04
CA THR A 146 23.63 -32.96 -5.24
C THR A 146 25.13 -32.89 -4.98
#